data_AF-A0A1V2B7C0-F1
#
_entry.id   AF-A0A1V2B7C0-F1
#
_cell.length_a   1.000
_cell.length_b   1.000
_cell.length_c   1.000
_cell.angle_alpha   90.00
_cell.angle_beta   90.00
_cell.angle_gamma   90.00
#
_symmetry.space_group_name_H-M   'P 1'
#
loop_
_entity.id
_entity.type
_entity.pdbx_description
1 polymer ?
#
loop_
_entity_poly.entity_id
_entity_poly.type
_entity_poly.pdbx_seq_one_letter_code
_entity_poly.pdbx_strand_id
1 'polypeptide(L)'
;MRRINILLFLYALTAIVCFDYENLTIIPKIFAGLLMVEYFVQTIHLKRSGKKMPWSWGSCCLLYFSMYSLISFAFFPYDLTGESIINIMMIFLLSYILTRIVDNIKAFDMVLFGITVGLLVGFVFNVFIPQLDEFGRTGRYAGTLGNANLFSLMVNFCISFLLQRYKLYSKFWRNLVLIFIVLAAHQVLMSGSKLGLLMYLFNILYLIFYIRVIRNITVLVFISILLIFLSGFFISNFMVDNNSEAFVRFQYLQDVFAGNRSYSDSDLLRYNLAVKGWDMWTQQPLFGWGYGAFVYLGGYDLYSHNNMIELLANTGVIGFLLFHAALIQLIIMAYRSDIYRKNNIIWTCYFALMVIVSSFAIVLLGEKLFWLLYFTMVSYLNMHTIQREIPAMTVHQLN
;
A
#
# COMPACT_ATOMS: atom_id res chain seq x y z
N MET A 1 6.27 -14.73 -21.78
CA MET A 1 6.98 -13.79 -20.87
C MET A 1 6.84 -12.32 -21.28
N ARG A 2 7.20 -11.88 -22.50
CA ARG A 2 7.11 -10.43 -22.87
C ARG A 2 5.68 -9.85 -22.81
N ARG A 3 4.66 -10.61 -23.23
CA ARG A 3 3.24 -10.18 -23.19
C ARG A 3 2.72 -9.95 -21.76
N ILE A 4 2.98 -10.91 -20.87
CA ILE A 4 2.59 -10.85 -19.45
C ILE A 4 3.18 -9.64 -18.75
N ASN A 5 4.46 -9.37 -18.98
CA ASN A 5 5.13 -8.20 -18.42
C ASN A 5 4.45 -6.88 -18.81
N ILE A 6 3.97 -6.78 -20.06
CA ILE A 6 3.21 -5.63 -20.55
C ILE A 6 1.84 -5.57 -19.87
N LEU A 7 1.14 -6.69 -19.73
CA LEU A 7 -0.16 -6.74 -19.05
C LEU A 7 -0.08 -6.36 -17.58
N LEU A 8 0.97 -6.80 -16.87
CA LEU A 8 1.23 -6.42 -15.48
C LEU A 8 1.47 -4.91 -15.35
N PHE A 9 2.28 -4.34 -16.26
CA PHE A 9 2.51 -2.90 -16.32
C PHE A 9 1.19 -2.14 -16.55
N LEU A 10 0.40 -2.54 -17.55
CA LEU A 10 -0.86 -1.88 -17.90
C LEU A 10 -1.88 -2.00 -16.77
N TYR A 11 -1.99 -3.16 -16.13
CA TYR A 11 -2.86 -3.35 -14.97
C TYR A 11 -2.45 -2.44 -13.82
N ALA A 12 -1.17 -2.44 -13.43
CA ALA A 12 -0.68 -1.62 -12.31
C ALA A 12 -0.82 -0.11 -12.58
N LEU A 13 -0.56 0.33 -13.81
CA LEU A 13 -0.75 1.71 -14.25
C LEU A 13 -2.22 2.13 -14.17
N THR A 14 -3.10 1.37 -14.81
CA THR A 14 -4.52 1.73 -14.91
C THR A 14 -5.27 1.55 -13.59
N ALA A 15 -4.81 0.65 -12.71
CA ALA A 15 -5.35 0.52 -11.36
C ALA A 15 -5.13 1.77 -10.49
N ILE A 16 -4.13 2.61 -10.82
CA ILE A 16 -3.91 3.90 -10.15
C ILE A 16 -4.60 5.02 -10.90
N VAL A 17 -4.40 5.12 -12.22
CA VAL A 17 -4.89 6.24 -13.03
C VAL A 17 -6.42 6.29 -13.09
N CYS A 18 -7.07 5.12 -13.11
CA CYS A 18 -8.52 5.02 -13.25
C CYS A 18 -9.23 4.73 -11.91
N PHE A 19 -8.55 4.91 -10.78
CA PHE A 19 -9.06 4.46 -9.47
C PHE A 19 -10.34 5.19 -9.05
N ASP A 20 -10.31 6.51 -9.05
CA ASP A 20 -11.41 7.36 -8.56
C ASP A 20 -12.41 7.76 -9.65
N TYR A 21 -12.20 7.30 -10.88
CA TYR A 21 -13.04 7.64 -12.03
C TYR A 21 -13.96 6.48 -12.37
N GLU A 22 -15.19 6.47 -11.85
CA GLU A 22 -16.17 5.38 -12.02
C GLU A 22 -16.26 4.86 -13.47
N ASN A 23 -16.40 5.78 -14.43
CA ASN A 23 -16.48 5.50 -15.87
C ASN A 23 -15.24 4.79 -16.44
N LEU A 24 -14.07 4.97 -15.82
CA LEU A 24 -12.80 4.40 -16.25
C LEU A 24 -12.41 3.16 -15.45
N THR A 25 -13.09 2.83 -14.35
CA THR A 25 -12.79 1.62 -13.54
C THR A 25 -12.94 0.31 -14.32
N ILE A 26 -13.63 0.33 -15.47
CA ILE A 26 -13.72 -0.81 -16.38
C ILE A 26 -12.37 -1.18 -17.01
N ILE A 27 -11.47 -0.20 -17.21
CA ILE A 27 -10.17 -0.40 -17.85
C ILE A 27 -9.27 -1.35 -17.03
N PRO A 28 -8.97 -1.08 -15.73
CA PRO A 28 -8.19 -2.02 -14.93
C PRO A 28 -8.87 -3.38 -14.77
N LYS A 29 -10.23 -3.45 -14.77
CA LYS A 29 -10.97 -4.71 -14.76
C LYS A 29 -10.73 -5.54 -16.04
N ILE A 30 -10.65 -4.90 -17.21
CA ILE A 30 -10.29 -5.55 -18.48
C ILE A 30 -8.89 -6.14 -18.40
N PHE A 31 -7.90 -5.37 -17.94
CA PHE A 31 -6.52 -5.87 -17.82
C PHE A 31 -6.40 -7.00 -16.79
N ALA A 32 -7.14 -6.91 -15.68
CA ALA A 32 -7.28 -8.00 -14.71
C ALA A 32 -7.88 -9.27 -15.35
N GLY A 33 -8.91 -9.13 -16.19
CA GLY A 33 -9.49 -10.22 -16.98
C GLY A 33 -8.50 -10.84 -17.96
N LEU A 34 -7.70 -10.02 -18.65
CA LEU A 34 -6.66 -10.51 -19.55
C LEU A 34 -5.55 -11.25 -18.79
N LEU A 35 -5.16 -10.78 -17.60
CA LEU A 35 -4.23 -11.49 -16.72
C LEU A 35 -4.81 -12.84 -16.28
N MET A 36 -6.10 -12.90 -15.95
CA MET A 36 -6.80 -14.15 -15.67
C MET A 36 -6.72 -15.13 -16.85
N VAL A 37 -7.03 -14.68 -18.06
CA VAL A 37 -6.94 -15.53 -19.26
C VAL A 37 -5.53 -16.03 -19.49
N GLU A 38 -4.51 -15.16 -19.41
CA GLU A 38 -3.11 -15.56 -19.55
C GLU A 38 -2.69 -16.57 -18.48
N TYR A 39 -3.14 -16.39 -17.23
CA TYR A 39 -2.92 -17.37 -16.17
C TYR A 39 -3.51 -18.74 -16.52
N PHE A 40 -4.75 -18.79 -17.02
CA PHE A 40 -5.39 -20.05 -17.42
C PHE A 40 -4.66 -20.70 -18.60
N VAL A 41 -4.31 -19.94 -19.62
CA VAL A 41 -3.53 -20.41 -20.77
C VAL A 41 -2.22 -21.01 -20.29
N GLN A 42 -1.47 -20.29 -19.44
CA GLN A 42 -0.24 -20.80 -18.86
C GLN A 42 -0.47 -22.07 -18.05
N THR A 43 -1.50 -22.13 -17.22
CA THR A 43 -1.80 -23.29 -16.37
C THR A 43 -2.14 -24.52 -17.20
N ILE A 44 -2.90 -24.36 -18.28
CA ILE A 44 -3.22 -25.44 -19.23
C ILE A 44 -1.95 -25.93 -19.93
N HIS A 45 -1.10 -25.00 -20.40
CA HIS A 45 0.18 -25.34 -21.04
C HIS A 45 1.21 -25.93 -20.04
N LEU A 46 1.13 -25.56 -18.76
CA LEU A 46 2.02 -25.98 -17.67
C LEU A 46 1.57 -27.23 -16.93
N LYS A 47 0.53 -27.94 -17.40
CA LYS A 47 0.21 -29.32 -16.93
C LYS A 47 1.40 -30.30 -17.03
N ARG A 48 2.51 -29.91 -17.66
CA ARG A 48 3.77 -30.67 -17.76
C ARG A 48 4.87 -30.30 -16.76
N SER A 49 4.75 -29.25 -15.92
CA SER A 49 5.90 -28.75 -15.17
C SER A 49 6.03 -29.19 -13.70
N GLY A 50 5.05 -29.92 -13.14
CA GLY A 50 5.13 -30.51 -11.78
C GLY A 50 5.37 -29.52 -10.61
N LYS A 51 5.49 -28.22 -10.86
CA LYS A 51 5.77 -27.20 -9.84
C LYS A 51 4.56 -27.05 -8.92
N LYS A 52 4.71 -27.55 -7.69
CA LYS A 52 3.74 -27.37 -6.61
C LYS A 52 3.41 -25.89 -6.43
N MET A 53 2.16 -25.63 -6.14
CA MET A 53 1.60 -24.29 -6.07
C MET A 53 2.04 -23.61 -4.77
N PRO A 54 2.67 -22.42 -4.81
CA PRO A 54 3.10 -21.75 -3.59
C PRO A 54 1.88 -21.15 -2.88
N TRP A 55 1.30 -21.91 -1.96
CA TRP A 55 0.34 -21.36 -1.01
C TRP A 55 1.07 -20.45 -0.03
N SER A 56 0.67 -19.18 0.02
CA SER A 56 1.18 -18.22 1.01
C SER A 56 0.16 -18.06 2.14
N TRP A 57 0.64 -17.78 3.35
CA TRP A 57 -0.22 -17.42 4.48
C TRP A 57 -1.14 -16.24 4.16
N GLY A 58 -0.64 -15.24 3.41
CA GLY A 58 -1.48 -14.15 2.90
C GLY A 58 -2.65 -14.63 2.02
N SER A 59 -2.47 -15.70 1.23
CA SER A 59 -3.56 -16.32 0.47
C SER A 59 -4.57 -17.00 1.41
N CYS A 60 -4.10 -17.67 2.48
CA CYS A 60 -4.98 -18.20 3.52
C CYS A 60 -5.83 -17.10 4.16
N CYS A 61 -5.20 -15.96 4.45
CA CYS A 61 -5.85 -14.82 5.10
C CYS A 61 -6.97 -14.27 4.21
N LEU A 62 -6.67 -14.01 2.93
CA LEU A 62 -7.69 -13.53 1.99
C LEU A 62 -8.80 -14.56 1.74
N LEU A 63 -8.48 -15.85 1.70
CA LEU A 63 -9.51 -16.89 1.61
C LEU A 63 -10.40 -16.87 2.86
N TYR A 64 -9.80 -16.80 4.05
CA TYR A 64 -10.55 -16.67 5.31
C TYR A 64 -11.45 -15.44 5.28
N PHE A 65 -10.93 -14.25 4.95
CA PHE A 65 -11.75 -13.04 4.90
C PHE A 65 -12.86 -13.12 3.84
N SER A 66 -12.60 -13.76 2.69
CA SER A 66 -13.62 -13.99 1.67
C SER A 66 -14.73 -14.90 2.20
N MET A 67 -14.38 -16.03 2.81
CA MET A 67 -15.36 -16.95 3.41
C MET A 67 -16.10 -16.29 4.59
N TYR A 68 -15.38 -15.57 5.44
CA TYR A 68 -15.94 -14.85 6.58
C TYR A 68 -16.92 -13.76 6.12
N SER A 69 -16.63 -13.06 5.02
CA SER A 69 -17.56 -12.08 4.43
C SER A 69 -18.84 -12.73 3.91
N LEU A 70 -18.75 -13.91 3.29
CA LEU A 70 -19.92 -14.67 2.81
C LEU A 70 -20.78 -15.17 3.98
N ILE A 71 -20.13 -15.70 5.02
CA ILE A 71 -20.82 -16.14 6.25
C ILE A 71 -21.46 -14.93 6.93
N SER A 72 -20.73 -13.81 7.04
CA SER A 72 -21.26 -12.59 7.66
C SER A 72 -22.53 -12.12 6.95
N PHE A 73 -22.52 -12.11 5.61
CA PHE A 73 -23.69 -11.76 4.80
C PHE A 73 -24.89 -12.70 5.02
N ALA A 74 -24.64 -13.99 5.21
CA ALA A 74 -25.70 -14.97 5.42
C ALA A 74 -26.34 -14.89 6.82
N PHE A 75 -25.56 -14.52 7.85
CA PHE A 75 -25.99 -14.58 9.25
C PHE A 75 -26.27 -13.21 9.88
N PHE A 76 -25.67 -12.15 9.34
CA PHE A 76 -25.90 -10.77 9.77
C PHE A 76 -26.53 -10.00 8.60
N PRO A 77 -27.86 -9.91 8.54
CA PRO A 77 -28.57 -9.22 7.47
C PRO A 77 -28.48 -7.70 7.67
N TYR A 78 -27.26 -7.17 7.63
CA TYR A 78 -27.04 -5.77 7.34
C TYR A 78 -27.10 -5.58 5.83
N ASP A 79 -27.40 -4.38 5.36
CA ASP A 79 -27.32 -4.00 3.93
C ASP A 79 -25.85 -3.94 3.45
N LEU A 80 -25.06 -4.96 3.78
CA LEU A 80 -23.77 -5.22 3.17
C LEU A 80 -23.97 -5.24 1.67
N THR A 81 -23.54 -4.16 1.02
CA THR A 81 -23.53 -4.07 -0.42
C THR A 81 -22.84 -5.30 -0.96
N GLY A 82 -23.53 -6.11 -1.78
CA GLY A 82 -22.94 -7.30 -2.40
C GLY A 82 -21.62 -7.00 -3.12
N GLU A 83 -21.43 -5.74 -3.51
CA GLU A 83 -20.19 -5.17 -4.01
C GLU A 83 -18.98 -5.37 -3.09
N SER A 84 -19.14 -5.24 -1.77
CA SER A 84 -18.04 -5.41 -0.80
C SER A 84 -17.52 -6.86 -0.75
N ILE A 85 -18.44 -7.83 -0.84
CA ILE A 85 -18.13 -9.26 -0.91
C ILE A 85 -17.45 -9.59 -2.24
N ILE A 86 -18.02 -9.10 -3.35
CA ILE A 86 -17.44 -9.26 -4.68
C ILE A 86 -16.02 -8.67 -4.71
N ASN A 87 -15.81 -7.50 -4.11
CA ASN A 87 -14.51 -6.85 -4.05
C ASN A 87 -13.47 -7.70 -3.33
N ILE A 88 -13.77 -8.25 -2.14
CA ILE A 88 -12.79 -9.06 -1.40
C ILE A 88 -12.51 -10.40 -2.10
N MET A 89 -13.50 -11.00 -2.73
CA MET A 89 -13.33 -12.19 -3.56
C MET A 89 -12.46 -11.91 -4.79
N MET A 90 -12.67 -10.77 -5.46
CA MET A 90 -11.84 -10.32 -6.57
C MET A 90 -10.40 -10.05 -6.13
N ILE A 91 -10.21 -9.43 -4.96
CA ILE A 91 -8.89 -9.22 -4.36
C ILE A 91 -8.21 -10.56 -4.13
N PHE A 92 -8.90 -11.55 -3.54
CA PHE A 92 -8.36 -12.90 -3.36
C PHE A 92 -7.94 -13.55 -4.67
N LEU A 93 -8.81 -13.57 -5.68
CA LEU A 93 -8.54 -14.17 -6.98
C LEU A 93 -7.34 -13.50 -7.67
N LEU A 94 -7.31 -12.16 -7.73
CA LEU A 94 -6.23 -11.41 -8.36
C LEU A 94 -4.90 -11.59 -7.63
N SER A 95 -4.94 -11.53 -6.30
CA SER A 95 -3.78 -11.78 -5.44
C SER A 95 -3.16 -13.15 -5.67
N TYR A 96 -4.02 -14.17 -5.74
CA TYR A 96 -3.62 -15.53 -6.03
C TYR A 96 -2.99 -15.65 -7.42
N ILE A 97 -3.58 -15.03 -8.44
CA ILE A 97 -3.02 -15.00 -9.80
C ILE A 97 -1.66 -14.32 -9.85
N LEU A 98 -1.50 -13.18 -9.15
CA LEU A 98 -0.25 -12.43 -9.11
C LEU A 98 0.91 -13.28 -8.57
N THR A 99 0.67 -14.13 -7.56
CA THR A 99 1.72 -15.04 -7.03
C THR A 99 2.28 -16.04 -8.04
N ARG A 100 1.52 -16.30 -9.11
CA ARG A 100 1.87 -17.27 -10.14
C ARG A 100 2.42 -16.60 -11.38
N ILE A 101 1.81 -15.48 -11.77
CA ILE A 101 2.21 -14.71 -12.95
C ILE A 101 3.55 -13.99 -12.71
N VAL A 102 3.74 -13.42 -11.52
CA VAL A 102 4.99 -12.75 -11.16
C VAL A 102 6.00 -13.84 -10.81
N ASP A 103 6.67 -14.37 -11.83
CA ASP A 103 7.58 -15.51 -11.73
C ASP A 103 9.06 -15.15 -12.00
N ASN A 104 9.32 -13.91 -12.42
CA ASN A 104 10.65 -13.41 -12.72
C ASN A 104 10.85 -11.94 -12.30
N ILE A 105 12.13 -11.52 -12.18
CA ILE A 105 12.52 -10.18 -11.76
C ILE A 105 11.94 -9.09 -12.68
N LYS A 106 11.86 -9.34 -14.00
CA LYS A 106 11.31 -8.35 -14.94
C LYS A 106 9.81 -8.14 -14.75
N ALA A 107 9.06 -9.19 -14.41
CA ALA A 107 7.63 -9.09 -14.11
C ALA A 107 7.38 -8.22 -12.87
N PHE A 108 8.18 -8.42 -11.82
CA PHE A 108 8.18 -7.57 -10.63
C PHE A 108 8.49 -6.10 -10.98
N ASP A 109 9.56 -5.86 -11.75
CA ASP A 109 9.96 -4.51 -12.14
C ASP A 109 8.87 -3.79 -12.96
N MET A 110 8.10 -4.54 -13.76
CA MET A 110 7.00 -3.99 -14.57
C MET A 110 5.80 -3.55 -13.74
N VAL A 111 5.46 -4.29 -12.67
CA VAL A 111 4.43 -3.86 -11.72
C VAL A 111 4.86 -2.54 -11.07
N LEU A 112 6.09 -2.47 -10.56
CA LEU A 112 6.62 -1.26 -9.93
C LEU A 112 6.69 -0.08 -10.90
N PHE A 113 7.09 -0.33 -12.15
CA PHE A 113 7.13 0.69 -13.17
C PHE A 113 5.73 1.23 -13.49
N GLY A 114 4.73 0.34 -13.60
CA GLY A 114 3.33 0.74 -13.78
C GLY A 114 2.81 1.60 -12.64
N ILE A 115 3.09 1.21 -11.38
CA ILE A 115 2.74 2.00 -10.20
C ILE A 115 3.40 3.39 -10.24
N THR A 116 4.70 3.44 -10.53
CA THR A 116 5.47 4.69 -10.57
C THR A 116 4.93 5.64 -11.63
N VAL A 117 4.67 5.14 -12.84
CA VAL A 117 4.10 5.94 -13.93
C VAL A 117 2.68 6.39 -13.58
N GLY A 118 1.86 5.54 -12.97
CA GLY A 118 0.51 5.91 -12.54
C GLY A 118 0.51 7.03 -11.50
N LEU A 119 1.41 6.98 -10.53
CA LEU A 119 1.56 8.06 -9.55
C LEU A 119 2.08 9.35 -10.17
N LEU A 120 2.99 9.28 -11.15
CA LEU A 120 3.43 10.44 -11.92
C LEU A 120 2.28 11.09 -12.72
N VAL A 121 1.38 10.29 -13.29
CA VAL A 121 0.14 10.81 -13.88
C VAL A 121 -0.70 11.53 -12.82
N GLY A 122 -0.85 10.92 -11.63
CA GLY A 122 -1.50 11.58 -10.49
C GLY A 122 -0.85 12.91 -10.09
N PHE A 123 0.48 13.03 -10.18
CA PHE A 123 1.21 14.27 -9.89
C PHE A 123 0.85 15.36 -10.89
N VAL A 124 0.80 15.00 -12.18
CA VAL A 124 0.40 15.92 -13.25
C VAL A 124 -1.04 16.37 -13.03
N PHE A 125 -1.95 15.44 -12.69
CA PHE A 125 -3.34 15.77 -12.38
C PHE A 125 -3.47 16.78 -11.24
N ASN A 126 -2.74 16.59 -10.13
CA ASN A 126 -2.76 17.53 -9.00
C ASN A 126 -2.34 18.96 -9.37
N VAL A 127 -1.51 19.13 -10.40
CA VAL A 127 -1.04 20.45 -10.86
C VAL A 127 -2.07 21.14 -11.75
N PHE A 128 -2.75 20.39 -12.60
CA PHE A 128 -3.62 20.96 -13.65
C PHE A 128 -5.11 20.93 -13.32
N ILE A 129 -5.54 20.07 -12.38
CA ILE A 129 -6.94 19.85 -12.07
C ILE A 129 -7.17 20.05 -10.57
N PRO A 130 -7.97 21.06 -10.17
CA PRO A 130 -8.39 21.21 -8.79
C PRO A 130 -9.11 19.95 -8.32
N GLN A 131 -8.61 19.34 -7.25
CA GLN A 131 -9.18 18.10 -6.73
C GLN A 131 -10.03 18.35 -5.49
N LEU A 132 -11.12 17.59 -5.40
CA LEU A 132 -11.91 17.42 -4.20
C LEU A 132 -11.39 16.17 -3.48
N ASP A 133 -11.19 16.26 -2.17
CA ASP A 133 -10.86 15.08 -1.36
C ASP A 133 -12.12 14.26 -1.00
N GLU A 134 -11.93 13.15 -0.28
CA GLU A 134 -13.00 12.24 0.18
C GLU A 134 -14.12 12.94 0.98
N PHE A 135 -13.89 14.17 1.46
CA PHE A 135 -14.85 14.99 2.19
C PHE A 135 -15.40 16.16 1.36
N GLY A 136 -15.14 16.19 0.06
CA GLY A 136 -15.55 17.27 -0.84
C GLY A 136 -14.78 18.57 -0.63
N ARG A 137 -13.61 18.53 0.04
CA ARG A 137 -12.82 19.72 0.33
C ARG A 137 -11.81 19.98 -0.78
N THR A 138 -11.69 21.25 -1.16
CA THR A 138 -10.67 21.71 -2.10
C THR A 138 -9.34 21.97 -1.39
N GLY A 139 -8.22 21.74 -2.09
CA GLY A 139 -6.90 22.17 -1.62
C GLY A 139 -6.01 21.08 -1.03
N ARG A 140 -6.38 19.80 -1.17
CA ARG A 140 -5.52 18.66 -0.85
C ARG A 140 -5.21 17.84 -2.09
N TYR A 141 -3.96 17.43 -2.23
CA TYR A 141 -3.55 16.57 -3.33
C TYR A 141 -3.93 15.11 -3.06
N ALA A 142 -4.78 14.55 -3.92
CA ALA A 142 -5.21 13.15 -3.87
C ALA A 142 -4.84 12.35 -5.14
N GLY A 143 -4.28 13.02 -6.16
CA GLY A 143 -3.97 12.42 -7.44
C GLY A 143 -5.20 11.75 -8.07
N THR A 144 -5.02 10.65 -8.77
CA THR A 144 -6.15 9.90 -9.35
C THR A 144 -6.80 8.92 -8.38
N LEU A 145 -6.40 8.93 -7.09
CA LEU A 145 -6.85 7.98 -6.07
C LEU A 145 -8.00 8.50 -5.18
N GLY A 146 -8.41 9.78 -5.32
CA GLY A 146 -9.52 10.39 -4.57
C GLY A 146 -9.25 10.64 -3.08
N ASN A 147 -8.40 9.84 -2.47
CA ASN A 147 -8.03 9.95 -1.06
C ASN A 147 -6.58 10.43 -0.89
N ALA A 148 -6.40 11.60 -0.28
CA ALA A 148 -5.09 12.21 -0.03
C ALA A 148 -4.19 11.39 0.91
N ASN A 149 -4.76 10.60 1.82
CA ASN A 149 -4.00 9.69 2.67
C ASN A 149 -3.54 8.45 1.88
N LEU A 150 -4.43 7.85 1.08
CA LEU A 150 -4.10 6.73 0.20
C LEU A 150 -3.05 7.10 -0.84
N PHE A 151 -3.19 8.28 -1.45
CA PHE A 151 -2.21 8.81 -2.41
C PHE A 151 -0.83 8.97 -1.79
N SER A 152 -0.75 9.66 -0.65
CA SER A 152 0.51 9.84 0.07
C SER A 152 1.13 8.51 0.50
N LEU A 153 0.30 7.55 0.90
CA LEU A 153 0.70 6.19 1.23
C LEU A 153 1.31 5.46 0.02
N MET A 154 0.65 5.49 -1.13
CA MET A 154 1.11 4.81 -2.34
C MET A 154 2.40 5.43 -2.89
N VAL A 155 2.55 6.76 -2.81
CA VAL A 155 3.80 7.46 -3.11
C VAL A 155 4.93 6.95 -2.21
N ASN A 156 4.68 6.85 -0.90
CA ASN A 156 5.67 6.37 0.05
C ASN A 156 6.06 4.90 -0.15
N PHE A 157 5.10 4.02 -0.45
CA PHE A 157 5.43 2.65 -0.83
C PHE A 157 6.25 2.60 -2.11
N CYS A 158 5.87 3.35 -3.14
CA CYS A 158 6.60 3.42 -4.40
C CYS A 158 8.08 3.83 -4.17
N ILE A 159 8.34 4.85 -3.35
CA ILE A 159 9.70 5.23 -2.96
C ILE A 159 10.42 4.05 -2.31
N SER A 160 9.82 3.38 -1.32
CA SER A 160 10.42 2.21 -0.63
C SER A 160 10.85 1.11 -1.60
N PHE A 161 10.05 0.83 -2.64
CA PHE A 161 10.36 -0.15 -3.67
C PHE A 161 11.46 0.31 -4.63
N LEU A 162 11.45 1.57 -5.07
CA LEU A 162 12.51 2.15 -5.89
C LEU A 162 13.85 2.15 -5.13
N LEU A 163 13.83 2.45 -3.84
CA LEU A 163 14.99 2.45 -2.96
C LEU A 163 15.60 1.05 -2.78
N GLN A 164 14.77 -0.01 -2.72
CA GLN A 164 15.24 -1.40 -2.68
C GLN A 164 16.18 -1.72 -3.85
N ARG A 165 15.83 -1.22 -5.04
CA ARG A 165 16.54 -1.48 -6.30
C ARG A 165 17.58 -0.43 -6.65
N TYR A 166 17.71 0.62 -5.83
CA TYR A 166 18.56 1.77 -6.12
C TYR A 166 20.01 1.41 -6.50
N LYS A 167 20.62 0.46 -5.77
CA LYS A 167 22.00 0.03 -6.02
C LYS A 167 22.17 -0.76 -7.34
N LEU A 168 21.08 -1.32 -7.87
CA LEU A 168 21.10 -2.07 -9.14
C LEU A 168 20.93 -1.15 -10.36
N TYR A 169 20.43 0.07 -10.16
CA TYR A 169 20.22 1.03 -11.23
C TYR A 169 21.53 1.64 -11.76
N SER A 170 21.55 1.98 -13.06
CA SER A 170 22.61 2.78 -13.66
C SER A 170 22.60 4.22 -13.10
N LYS A 171 23.69 4.97 -13.29
CA LYS A 171 23.81 6.36 -12.79
C LYS A 171 22.64 7.25 -13.24
N PHE A 172 22.22 7.12 -14.50
CA PHE A 172 21.07 7.85 -15.04
C PHE A 172 19.78 7.56 -14.26
N TRP A 173 19.44 6.27 -14.09
CA TRP A 173 18.23 5.85 -13.39
C TRP A 173 18.25 6.19 -11.90
N ARG A 174 19.42 6.12 -11.24
CA ARG A 174 19.58 6.58 -9.86
C ARG A 174 19.22 8.05 -9.70
N ASN A 175 19.68 8.90 -10.62
CA ASN A 175 19.36 10.33 -10.60
C ASN A 175 17.86 10.56 -10.80
N LEU A 176 17.22 9.82 -11.70
CA LEU A 176 15.76 9.91 -11.88
C LEU A 176 14.98 9.52 -10.61
N VAL A 177 15.42 8.49 -9.89
CA VAL A 177 14.81 8.11 -8.59
C VAL A 177 14.97 9.24 -7.57
N LEU A 178 16.13 9.89 -7.49
CA LEU A 178 16.32 11.03 -6.58
C LEU A 178 15.44 12.23 -6.93
N ILE A 179 15.29 12.53 -8.23
CA ILE A 179 14.38 13.57 -8.71
C ILE A 179 12.93 13.22 -8.33
N PHE A 180 12.51 11.97 -8.52
CA PHE A 180 11.19 11.50 -8.12
C PHE A 180 10.94 11.67 -6.62
N ILE A 181 11.91 11.32 -5.77
CA ILE A 181 11.81 11.49 -4.31
C ILE A 181 11.62 12.98 -3.95
N VAL A 182 12.39 13.88 -4.58
CA VAL A 182 12.26 15.32 -4.37
C VAL A 182 10.86 15.82 -4.78
N LEU A 183 10.36 15.42 -5.94
CA LEU A 183 9.01 15.78 -6.40
C LEU A 183 7.93 15.20 -5.48
N ALA A 184 8.14 13.97 -4.99
CA ALA A 184 7.23 13.32 -4.06
C ALA A 184 7.14 14.05 -2.72
N ALA A 185 8.21 14.71 -2.26
CA ALA A 185 8.19 15.52 -1.04
C ALA A 185 7.08 16.59 -1.09
N HIS A 186 7.04 17.35 -2.19
CA HIS A 186 6.03 18.38 -2.42
C HIS A 186 4.61 17.78 -2.44
N GLN A 187 4.43 16.65 -3.13
CA GLN A 187 3.13 15.99 -3.26
C GLN A 187 2.62 15.45 -1.92
N VAL A 188 3.50 14.87 -1.11
CA VAL A 188 3.17 14.37 0.23
C VAL A 188 2.82 15.52 1.18
N LEU A 189 3.50 16.66 1.07
CA LEU A 189 3.18 17.87 1.85
C LEU A 189 1.81 18.44 1.46
N MET A 190 1.55 18.60 0.17
CA MET A 190 0.28 19.12 -0.35
C MET A 190 -0.91 18.16 -0.15
N SER A 191 -0.67 16.87 0.10
CA SER A 191 -1.74 15.95 0.52
C SER A 191 -2.21 16.23 1.97
N GLY A 192 -1.42 16.98 2.74
CA GLY A 192 -1.66 17.29 4.14
C GLY A 192 -1.62 16.06 5.06
N SER A 193 -1.19 14.89 4.59
CA SER A 193 -1.20 13.65 5.38
C SER A 193 -0.07 13.65 6.41
N LYS A 194 -0.42 13.81 7.70
CA LYS A 194 0.52 13.71 8.84
C LYS A 194 1.30 12.38 8.80
N LEU A 195 0.60 11.29 8.52
CA LEU A 195 1.22 9.97 8.42
C LEU A 195 2.09 9.83 7.17
N GLY A 196 1.63 10.37 6.04
CA GLY A 196 2.40 10.41 4.80
C GLY A 196 3.75 11.13 4.96
N LEU A 197 3.77 12.23 5.71
CA LEU A 197 5.00 12.94 6.06
C LEU A 197 5.94 12.11 6.94
N LEU A 198 5.39 11.41 7.94
CA LEU A 198 6.17 10.50 8.79
C LEU A 198 6.78 9.35 7.98
N MET A 199 6.01 8.76 7.07
CA MET A 199 6.50 7.72 6.16
C MET A 199 7.57 8.28 5.20
N TYR A 200 7.39 9.50 4.71
CA TYR A 200 8.38 10.15 3.85
C TYR A 200 9.69 10.35 4.62
N LEU A 201 9.62 10.79 5.87
CA LEU A 201 10.78 10.85 6.76
C LEU A 201 11.45 9.47 6.89
N PHE A 202 10.71 8.40 7.12
CA PHE A 202 11.28 7.05 7.17
C PHE A 202 11.97 6.64 5.86
N ASN A 203 11.46 7.04 4.69
CA ASN A 203 12.11 6.84 3.39
C ASN A 203 13.44 7.59 3.30
N ILE A 204 13.48 8.84 3.77
CA ILE A 204 14.71 9.63 3.84
C ILE A 204 15.73 9.01 4.80
N LEU A 205 15.30 8.58 6.00
CA LEU A 205 16.19 7.91 6.96
C LEU A 205 16.74 6.59 6.39
N TYR A 206 15.91 5.81 5.68
CA TYR A 206 16.34 4.59 5.00
C TYR A 206 17.39 4.87 3.91
N LEU A 207 17.16 5.91 3.09
CA LEU A 207 18.11 6.36 2.06
C LEU A 207 19.47 6.76 2.66
N ILE A 208 19.47 7.51 3.77
CA ILE A 208 20.68 7.97 4.47
C ILE A 208 21.41 6.80 5.13
N PHE A 209 20.79 6.13 6.10
CA PHE A 209 21.51 5.25 7.02
C PHE A 209 21.82 3.89 6.40
N TYR A 210 20.92 3.40 5.54
CA TYR A 210 21.01 2.07 5.00
C TYR A 210 21.58 2.03 3.58
N ILE A 211 21.05 2.84 2.66
CA ILE A 211 21.58 2.88 1.29
C ILE A 211 22.91 3.64 1.25
N ARG A 212 23.10 4.62 2.14
CA ARG A 212 24.32 5.45 2.29
C ARG A 212 24.66 6.23 1.02
N VAL A 213 23.63 6.66 0.28
CA VAL A 213 23.80 7.46 -0.96
C VAL A 213 24.44 8.80 -0.66
N ILE A 214 24.10 9.38 0.50
CA ILE A 214 24.53 10.71 0.90
C ILE A 214 25.45 10.53 2.11
N ARG A 215 26.76 10.70 1.90
CA ARG A 215 27.77 10.66 2.98
C ARG A 215 27.65 11.87 3.92
N ASN A 216 27.04 12.95 3.48
CA ASN A 216 26.95 14.21 4.22
C ASN A 216 25.50 14.49 4.62
N ILE A 217 25.13 14.03 5.83
CA ILE A 217 23.76 14.10 6.38
C ILE A 217 23.18 15.52 6.31
N THR A 218 24.06 16.52 6.43
CA THR A 218 23.75 17.94 6.45
C THR A 218 23.13 18.41 5.14
N VAL A 219 23.57 17.90 3.99
CA VAL A 219 23.07 18.36 2.67
C VAL A 219 21.64 17.86 2.42
N LEU A 220 21.31 16.64 2.82
CA LEU A 220 19.96 16.11 2.63
C LEU A 220 18.97 16.72 3.62
N VAL A 221 19.39 16.91 4.87
CA VAL A 221 18.61 17.62 5.88
C VAL A 221 18.37 19.05 5.40
N PHE A 222 19.38 19.73 4.86
CA PHE A 222 19.25 21.07 4.32
C PHE A 222 18.33 21.14 3.10
N ILE A 223 18.43 20.20 2.15
CA ILE A 223 17.52 20.15 0.99
C ILE A 223 16.08 19.83 1.41
N SER A 224 15.89 18.90 2.35
CA SER A 224 14.54 18.56 2.85
C SER A 224 13.93 19.71 3.63
N ILE A 225 14.71 20.38 4.49
CA ILE A 225 14.29 21.61 5.18
C ILE A 225 13.99 22.72 4.19
N LEU A 226 14.84 22.91 3.16
CA LEU A 226 14.64 23.91 2.12
C LEU A 226 13.36 23.67 1.33
N LEU A 227 13.03 22.41 1.02
CA LEU A 227 11.80 22.03 0.33
C LEU A 227 10.57 22.16 1.24
N ILE A 228 10.69 21.83 2.53
CA ILE A 228 9.64 22.09 3.54
C ILE A 228 9.43 23.61 3.70
N PHE A 229 10.51 24.40 3.66
CA PHE A 229 10.45 25.85 3.77
C PHE A 229 9.87 26.50 2.51
N LEU A 230 10.28 26.06 1.31
CA LEU A 230 9.75 26.51 0.02
C LEU A 230 8.27 26.14 -0.14
N SER A 231 7.87 24.95 0.29
CA SER A 231 6.46 24.55 0.28
C SER A 231 5.65 25.32 1.32
N GLY A 232 6.17 25.54 2.53
CA GLY A 232 5.56 26.43 3.51
C GLY A 232 5.40 27.87 3.01
N PHE A 233 6.42 28.40 2.33
CA PHE A 233 6.41 29.71 1.67
C PHE A 233 5.41 29.76 0.51
N PHE A 234 5.28 28.68 -0.27
CA PHE A 234 4.31 28.60 -1.36
C PHE A 234 2.87 28.51 -0.83
N ILE A 235 2.65 27.73 0.24
CA ILE A 235 1.36 27.64 0.93
C ILE A 235 0.98 29.02 1.52
N SER A 236 1.91 29.70 2.20
CA SER A 236 1.62 30.99 2.84
C SER A 236 1.42 32.16 1.86
N ASN A 237 2.04 32.13 0.67
CA ASN A 237 2.00 33.27 -0.26
C ASN A 237 1.13 33.05 -1.50
N PHE A 238 0.80 31.80 -1.87
CA PHE A 238 -0.03 31.50 -3.04
C PHE A 238 -1.40 30.90 -2.68
N MET A 239 -1.57 30.29 -1.50
CA MET A 239 -2.88 29.83 -0.99
C MET A 239 -3.44 30.85 0.01
N VAL A 240 -3.53 32.11 -0.43
CA VAL A 240 -4.05 33.28 0.33
C VAL A 240 -5.55 33.18 0.62
N ASP A 241 -6.24 32.16 0.09
CA ASP A 241 -7.49 31.75 0.70
C ASP A 241 -7.18 31.04 2.02
N ASN A 242 -7.42 31.74 3.13
CA ASN A 242 -7.36 31.29 4.53
C ASN A 242 -8.14 29.98 4.83
N ASN A 243 -8.71 29.33 3.82
CA ASN A 243 -9.50 28.12 3.87
C ASN A 243 -8.78 26.87 3.36
N SER A 244 -7.53 26.95 2.86
CA SER A 244 -6.83 25.73 2.43
C SER A 244 -6.48 24.85 3.65
N GLU A 245 -6.95 23.60 3.67
CA GLU A 245 -6.79 22.70 4.82
C GLU A 245 -5.31 22.42 5.16
N ALA A 246 -4.41 22.50 4.17
CA ALA A 246 -2.97 22.40 4.39
C ALA A 246 -2.43 23.58 5.25
N PHE A 247 -2.92 24.80 5.03
CA PHE A 247 -2.58 25.97 5.83
C PHE A 247 -3.15 25.87 7.26
N VAL A 248 -4.42 25.45 7.40
CA VAL A 248 -5.03 25.21 8.72
C VAL A 248 -4.25 24.14 9.51
N ARG A 249 -3.76 23.09 8.86
CA ARG A 249 -2.89 22.06 9.48
C ARG A 249 -1.53 22.58 9.90
N PHE A 250 -0.95 23.51 9.15
CA PHE A 250 0.27 24.19 9.54
C PHE A 250 0.05 25.10 10.76
N GLN A 251 -1.07 25.83 10.79
CA GLN A 251 -1.47 26.65 11.93
C GLN A 251 -1.72 25.80 13.19
N TYR A 252 -2.34 24.62 13.06
CA TYR A 252 -2.46 23.67 14.18
C TYR A 252 -1.11 23.22 14.74
N LEU A 253 -0.11 22.99 13.90
CA LEU A 253 1.24 22.68 14.39
C LEU A 253 1.79 23.84 15.21
N GLN A 254 1.63 25.09 14.75
CA GLN A 254 2.03 26.28 15.50
C GLN A 254 1.27 26.39 16.84
N ASP A 255 -0.03 26.14 16.85
CA ASP A 255 -0.87 26.18 18.06
C ASP A 255 -0.44 25.15 19.10
N VAL A 256 -0.12 23.92 18.67
CA VAL A 256 0.40 22.86 19.54
C VAL A 256 1.75 23.27 20.15
N PHE A 257 2.64 23.86 19.36
CA PHE A 257 3.91 24.40 19.88
C PHE A 257 3.72 25.61 20.80
N ALA A 258 2.65 26.38 20.60
CA ALA A 258 2.24 27.47 21.47
C ALA A 258 1.51 27.00 22.75
N GLY A 259 1.29 25.70 22.92
CA GLY A 259 0.62 25.12 24.09
C GLY A 259 -0.92 25.13 24.03
N ASN A 260 -1.50 25.55 22.91
CA ASN A 260 -2.94 25.54 22.68
C ASN A 260 -3.38 24.15 22.21
N ARG A 261 -4.28 23.51 22.96
CA ARG A 261 -4.88 22.21 22.58
C ARG A 261 -6.13 22.44 21.75
N SER A 262 -5.95 22.75 20.47
CA SER A 262 -7.03 22.76 19.49
C SER A 262 -7.04 21.44 18.73
N TYR A 263 -8.12 20.64 18.87
CA TYR A 263 -8.33 19.47 18.03
C TYR A 263 -8.94 19.92 16.71
N SER A 264 -8.44 19.39 15.58
CA SER A 264 -9.17 19.55 14.32
C SER A 264 -10.41 18.66 14.33
N ASP A 265 -11.49 19.09 13.68
CA ASP A 265 -12.73 18.30 13.56
C ASP A 265 -12.45 16.90 13.00
N SER A 266 -11.49 16.79 12.07
CA SER A 266 -11.07 15.52 11.49
C SER A 266 -10.35 14.59 12.48
N ASP A 267 -9.56 15.13 13.42
CA ASP A 267 -8.87 14.33 14.43
C ASP A 267 -9.86 13.86 15.50
N LEU A 268 -10.83 14.70 15.88
CA LEU A 268 -11.89 14.35 16.82
C LEU A 268 -12.80 13.25 16.26
N LEU A 269 -13.20 13.35 14.99
CA LEU A 269 -13.97 12.31 14.31
C LEU A 269 -13.23 10.96 14.35
N ARG A 270 -11.95 10.94 13.98
CA ARG A 270 -11.12 9.72 14.01
C ARG A 270 -10.98 9.12 15.40
N TYR A 271 -10.86 9.96 16.42
CA TYR A 271 -10.87 9.51 17.81
C TYR A 271 -12.20 8.82 18.16
N ASN A 272 -13.33 9.45 17.85
CA ASN A 272 -14.66 8.89 18.12
C ASN A 272 -14.91 7.57 17.37
N LEU A 273 -14.46 7.47 16.12
CA LEU A 273 -14.50 6.24 15.34
C LEU A 273 -13.69 5.11 15.99
N ALA A 274 -12.49 5.42 16.49
CA ALA A 274 -11.64 4.45 17.19
C ALA A 274 -12.28 3.97 18.50
N VAL A 275 -12.86 4.88 19.29
CA VAL A 275 -13.58 4.55 20.53
C VAL A 275 -14.78 3.65 20.22
N LYS A 276 -15.59 4.02 19.23
CA LYS A 276 -16.75 3.22 18.84
C LYS A 276 -16.37 1.82 18.39
N GLY A 277 -15.31 1.68 17.60
CA GLY A 277 -14.87 0.37 17.11
C GLY A 277 -14.29 -0.49 18.23
N TRP A 278 -13.64 0.12 19.21
CA TRP A 278 -13.23 -0.55 20.43
C TRP A 278 -14.43 -1.05 21.24
N ASP A 279 -15.46 -0.23 21.43
CA ASP A 279 -16.68 -0.61 22.12
C ASP A 279 -17.40 -1.76 21.41
N MET A 280 -17.45 -1.74 20.08
CA MET A 280 -17.97 -2.85 19.30
C MET A 280 -17.16 -4.13 19.54
N TRP A 281 -15.83 -4.06 19.46
CA TRP A 281 -14.98 -5.23 19.67
C TRP A 281 -15.15 -5.85 21.07
N THR A 282 -15.21 -5.03 22.13
CA THR A 282 -15.36 -5.54 23.51
C THR A 282 -16.67 -6.32 23.73
N GLN A 283 -17.71 -6.03 22.95
CA GLN A 283 -18.98 -6.77 22.98
C GLN A 283 -18.90 -8.13 22.27
N GLN A 284 -18.10 -8.24 21.20
CA GLN A 284 -17.92 -9.49 20.43
C GLN A 284 -16.45 -9.76 20.09
N PRO A 285 -15.62 -10.12 21.09
CA PRO A 285 -14.16 -10.05 20.95
C PRO A 285 -13.54 -11.12 20.04
N LEU A 286 -14.18 -12.29 19.91
CA LEU A 286 -13.61 -13.44 19.19
C LEU A 286 -13.80 -13.34 17.68
N PHE A 287 -15.05 -13.18 17.25
CA PHE A 287 -15.44 -13.18 15.84
C PHE A 287 -15.82 -11.80 15.32
N GLY A 288 -16.01 -10.79 16.18
CA GLY A 288 -16.52 -9.49 15.77
C GLY A 288 -17.95 -9.56 15.23
N TRP A 289 -18.42 -8.43 14.70
CA TRP A 289 -19.80 -8.23 14.28
C TRP A 289 -20.10 -8.63 12.83
N GLY A 290 -19.13 -9.20 12.13
CA GLY A 290 -19.19 -9.51 10.70
C GLY A 290 -18.42 -8.49 9.85
N TYR A 291 -17.98 -8.94 8.67
CA TYR A 291 -17.25 -8.08 7.73
C TYR A 291 -18.08 -6.85 7.35
N GLY A 292 -17.50 -5.65 7.44
CA GLY A 292 -18.17 -4.39 7.10
C GLY A 292 -19.16 -3.87 8.15
N ALA A 293 -19.38 -4.59 9.25
CA ALA A 293 -20.33 -4.21 10.28
C ALA A 293 -20.03 -2.85 10.93
N PHE A 294 -18.76 -2.43 11.03
CA PHE A 294 -18.39 -1.14 11.58
C PHE A 294 -19.04 0.03 10.84
N VAL A 295 -19.10 -0.01 9.51
CA VAL A 295 -19.71 1.07 8.72
C VAL A 295 -21.21 1.19 9.04
N TYR A 296 -21.93 0.06 9.13
CA TYR A 296 -23.38 0.03 9.34
C TYR A 296 -23.81 0.21 10.81
N LEU A 297 -23.10 -0.43 11.75
CA LEU A 297 -23.43 -0.41 13.19
C LEU A 297 -22.69 0.68 13.97
N GLY A 298 -21.64 1.23 13.38
CA GLY A 298 -20.84 2.31 13.98
C GLY A 298 -21.63 3.60 14.14
N GLY A 299 -22.62 3.84 13.26
CA GLY A 299 -23.47 5.03 13.29
C GLY A 299 -22.83 6.27 12.67
N TYR A 300 -21.74 6.10 11.92
CA TYR A 300 -21.00 7.19 11.26
C TYR A 300 -21.01 7.08 9.73
N ASP A 301 -21.51 5.98 9.15
CA ASP A 301 -21.45 5.67 7.70
C ASP A 301 -20.04 5.81 7.10
N LEU A 302 -19.02 5.64 7.94
CA LEU A 302 -17.61 5.75 7.62
C LEU A 302 -16.88 4.51 8.13
N TYR A 303 -15.77 4.17 7.49
CA TYR A 303 -14.82 3.22 8.05
C TYR A 303 -14.08 3.84 9.24
N SER A 304 -13.50 3.02 10.11
CA SER A 304 -12.91 3.49 11.38
C SER A 304 -11.67 4.38 11.23
N HIS A 305 -11.17 4.56 9.99
CA HIS A 305 -9.87 5.16 9.68
C HIS A 305 -8.69 4.52 10.44
N ASN A 306 -8.85 3.29 10.92
CA ASN A 306 -7.82 2.53 11.62
C ASN A 306 -8.00 1.04 11.34
N ASN A 307 -7.10 0.46 10.54
CA ASN A 307 -7.16 -0.95 10.15
C ASN A 307 -7.22 -1.91 11.35
N MET A 308 -6.56 -1.60 12.47
CA MET A 308 -6.54 -2.47 13.64
C MET A 308 -7.92 -2.51 14.30
N ILE A 309 -8.53 -1.35 14.52
CA ILE A 309 -9.87 -1.24 15.11
C ILE A 309 -10.92 -1.82 14.17
N GLU A 310 -10.82 -1.54 12.86
CA GLU A 310 -11.70 -2.10 11.85
C GLU A 310 -11.69 -3.63 11.87
N LEU A 311 -10.49 -4.24 11.90
CA LEU A 311 -10.33 -5.69 11.94
C LEU A 311 -10.93 -6.27 13.23
N LEU A 312 -10.69 -5.64 14.37
CA LEU A 312 -11.22 -6.10 15.65
C LEU A 312 -12.75 -6.00 15.71
N ALA A 313 -13.33 -4.87 15.30
CA ALA A 313 -14.78 -4.67 15.29
C ALA A 313 -15.48 -5.64 14.33
N ASN A 314 -14.94 -5.82 13.12
CA ASN A 314 -15.59 -6.62 12.08
C ASN A 314 -15.33 -8.12 12.21
N THR A 315 -14.12 -8.53 12.58
CA THR A 315 -13.66 -9.93 12.49
C THR A 315 -13.12 -10.49 13.80
N GLY A 316 -13.11 -9.68 14.86
CA GLY A 316 -12.58 -10.04 16.17
C GLY A 316 -11.09 -10.32 16.16
N VAL A 317 -10.61 -10.93 17.24
CA VAL A 317 -9.19 -11.26 17.42
C VAL A 317 -8.69 -12.25 16.35
N ILE A 318 -9.55 -13.11 15.81
CA ILE A 318 -9.16 -14.12 14.82
C ILE A 318 -8.73 -13.44 13.51
N GLY A 319 -9.56 -12.59 12.94
CA GLY A 319 -9.20 -11.88 11.71
C GLY A 319 -8.05 -10.90 11.92
N PHE A 320 -7.99 -10.23 13.09
CA PHE A 320 -6.84 -9.40 13.47
C PHE A 320 -5.52 -10.20 13.45
N LEU A 321 -5.47 -11.36 14.09
CA LEU A 321 -4.26 -12.19 14.14
C LEU A 321 -3.88 -12.72 12.76
N LEU A 322 -4.86 -13.14 11.96
CA LEU A 322 -4.61 -13.61 10.59
C LEU A 322 -3.97 -12.53 9.72
N PHE A 323 -4.54 -11.32 9.71
CA PHE A 323 -3.99 -10.20 8.94
C PHE A 323 -2.53 -9.91 9.32
N HIS A 324 -2.21 -9.85 10.62
CA HIS A 324 -0.85 -9.56 11.06
C HIS A 324 0.11 -10.75 10.85
N ALA A 325 -0.39 -11.98 10.90
CA ALA A 325 0.40 -13.17 10.56
C ALA A 325 0.85 -13.18 9.08
N ALA A 326 0.09 -12.54 8.17
CA ALA A 326 0.54 -12.34 6.79
C ALA A 326 1.81 -11.46 6.72
N LEU A 327 1.91 -10.41 7.55
CA LEU A 327 3.12 -9.58 7.63
C LEU A 327 4.30 -10.36 8.21
N ILE A 328 4.06 -11.16 9.25
CA ILE A 328 5.08 -12.04 9.84
C ILE A 328 5.59 -13.04 8.79
N GLN A 329 4.70 -13.55 7.93
CA GLN A 329 5.06 -14.45 6.84
C GLN A 329 6.13 -13.83 5.93
N LEU A 330 5.98 -12.56 5.54
CA LEU A 330 6.96 -11.87 4.69
C LEU A 330 8.35 -11.87 5.35
N ILE A 331 8.41 -11.60 6.66
CA ILE A 331 9.67 -11.58 7.42
C ILE A 331 10.30 -12.99 7.42
N ILE A 332 9.51 -14.04 7.66
CA ILE A 332 9.97 -15.44 7.62
C ILE A 332 10.50 -15.78 6.21
N MET A 333 9.78 -15.39 5.16
CA MET A 333 10.21 -15.62 3.77
C MET A 333 11.50 -14.88 3.44
N ALA A 334 11.63 -13.62 3.88
CA ALA A 334 12.85 -12.84 3.70
C ALA A 334 14.05 -13.48 4.41
N TYR A 335 13.85 -14.00 5.62
CA TYR A 335 14.88 -14.72 6.38
C TYR A 335 15.38 -15.98 5.66
N ARG A 336 14.49 -16.65 4.93
CA ARG A 336 14.78 -17.87 4.15
C ARG A 336 15.33 -17.59 2.74
N SER A 337 15.31 -16.34 2.25
CA SER A 337 15.79 -15.98 0.90
C SER A 337 17.32 -15.92 0.80
N ASP A 338 17.90 -16.39 -0.31
CA ASP A 338 19.28 -16.90 -0.29
C ASP A 338 20.40 -15.99 -0.82
N ILE A 339 20.10 -14.86 -1.49
CA ILE A 339 21.17 -14.11 -2.21
C ILE A 339 21.49 -12.72 -1.63
N TYR A 340 20.69 -12.19 -0.69
CA TYR A 340 21.04 -10.96 0.05
C TYR A 340 20.45 -10.98 1.44
N ARG A 341 20.76 -12.03 2.22
CA ARG A 341 20.11 -12.34 3.51
C ARG A 341 19.90 -11.10 4.39
N LYS A 342 20.88 -10.20 4.49
CA LYS A 342 20.74 -8.96 5.26
C LYS A 342 19.87 -7.88 4.57
N ASN A 343 19.98 -7.68 3.26
CA ASN A 343 19.26 -6.59 2.59
C ASN A 343 17.77 -6.88 2.40
N ASN A 344 17.43 -8.11 2.02
CA ASN A 344 16.03 -8.50 1.84
C ASN A 344 15.30 -8.48 3.19
N ILE A 345 15.92 -8.98 4.27
CA ILE A 345 15.31 -8.92 5.61
C ILE A 345 15.09 -7.47 6.05
N ILE A 346 16.11 -6.61 5.95
CA ILE A 346 15.97 -5.21 6.39
C ILE A 346 14.87 -4.50 5.61
N TRP A 347 14.87 -4.65 4.27
CA TRP A 347 13.84 -4.04 3.43
C TRP A 347 12.45 -4.61 3.73
N THR A 348 12.32 -5.92 3.97
CA THR A 348 11.04 -6.53 4.32
C THR A 348 10.53 -6.06 5.68
N CYS A 349 11.40 -5.97 6.69
CA CYS A 349 11.04 -5.40 7.99
C CYS A 349 10.62 -3.93 7.84
N TYR A 350 11.30 -3.18 6.97
CA TYR A 350 10.95 -1.80 6.66
C TYR A 350 9.58 -1.67 5.98
N PHE A 351 9.28 -2.52 4.99
CA PHE A 351 7.97 -2.58 4.37
C PHE A 351 6.88 -2.97 5.40
N ALA A 352 7.12 -3.98 6.23
CA ALA A 352 6.20 -4.38 7.28
C ALA A 352 5.95 -3.24 8.29
N LEU A 353 7.00 -2.52 8.69
CA LEU A 353 6.89 -1.32 9.53
C LEU A 353 6.01 -0.26 8.86
N MET A 354 6.23 0.02 7.58
CA MET A 354 5.41 0.95 6.81
C MET A 354 3.94 0.53 6.80
N VAL A 355 3.63 -0.74 6.62
CA VAL A 355 2.27 -1.27 6.66
C VAL A 355 1.62 -1.12 8.04
N ILE A 356 2.36 -1.42 9.12
CA ILE A 356 1.88 -1.25 10.50
C ILE A 356 1.60 0.22 10.80
N VAL A 357 2.51 1.11 10.42
CA VAL A 357 2.34 2.56 10.60
C VAL A 357 1.12 3.06 9.80
N SER A 358 0.96 2.59 8.56
CA SER A 358 -0.19 2.89 7.69
C SER A 358 -1.53 2.44 8.28
N SER A 359 -1.52 1.33 9.02
CA SER A 359 -2.71 0.76 9.66
C SER A 359 -3.37 1.69 10.68
N PHE A 360 -2.68 2.74 11.14
CA PHE A 360 -3.25 3.74 12.04
C PHE A 360 -4.05 4.85 11.33
N ALA A 361 -3.95 4.99 10.00
CA ALA A 361 -4.63 6.07 9.27
C ALA A 361 -5.53 5.61 8.12
N ILE A 362 -5.39 4.36 7.67
CA ILE A 362 -6.21 3.80 6.60
C ILE A 362 -6.55 2.35 6.93
N VAL A 363 -7.69 1.89 6.41
CA VAL A 363 -8.10 0.48 6.47
C VAL A 363 -7.53 -0.24 5.26
N LEU A 364 -6.53 -1.09 5.46
CA LEU A 364 -5.79 -1.74 4.36
C LEU A 364 -6.47 -3.00 3.83
N LEU A 365 -7.36 -3.63 4.60
CA LEU A 365 -7.99 -4.89 4.23
C LEU A 365 -8.75 -4.81 2.90
N GLY A 366 -9.48 -3.72 2.67
CA GLY A 366 -10.25 -3.50 1.44
C GLY A 366 -9.42 -2.93 0.28
N GLU A 367 -8.17 -2.55 0.52
CA GLU A 367 -7.37 -1.78 -0.43
C GLU A 367 -6.69 -2.68 -1.47
N LYS A 368 -7.21 -2.64 -2.71
CA LYS A 368 -6.70 -3.45 -3.84
C LYS A 368 -5.21 -3.19 -4.11
N LEU A 369 -4.78 -1.93 -4.01
CA LEU A 369 -3.40 -1.53 -4.23
C LEU A 369 -2.45 -2.07 -3.14
N PHE A 370 -2.91 -2.17 -1.89
CA PHE A 370 -2.13 -2.79 -0.82
C PHE A 370 -1.86 -4.27 -1.13
N TRP A 371 -2.90 -5.03 -1.50
CA TRP A 371 -2.75 -6.44 -1.83
C TRP A 371 -1.89 -6.67 -3.08
N LEU A 372 -1.99 -5.81 -4.09
CA LEU A 372 -1.08 -5.83 -5.24
C LEU A 372 0.39 -5.74 -4.79
N LEU A 373 0.73 -4.80 -3.91
CA LEU A 373 2.09 -4.64 -3.37
C LEU A 373 2.51 -5.84 -2.52
N TYR A 374 1.64 -6.29 -1.61
CA TYR A 374 1.89 -7.43 -0.74
C TYR A 374 2.22 -8.69 -1.54
N PHE A 375 1.38 -9.05 -2.52
CA PHE A 375 1.58 -10.27 -3.31
C PHE A 375 2.71 -10.16 -4.32
N THR A 376 3.01 -8.96 -4.82
CA THR A 376 4.22 -8.70 -5.60
C THR A 376 5.47 -8.97 -4.76
N MET A 377 5.45 -8.61 -3.47
CA MET A 377 6.52 -8.90 -2.53
C MET A 377 6.62 -10.38 -2.15
N VAL A 378 5.51 -11.07 -1.92
CA VAL A 378 5.48 -12.54 -1.72
C VAL A 378 6.15 -13.22 -2.91
N SER A 379 5.78 -12.82 -4.13
CA SER A 379 6.33 -13.37 -5.37
C SER A 379 7.83 -13.14 -5.48
N TYR A 380 8.27 -11.91 -5.21
CA TYR A 380 9.69 -11.55 -5.19
C TYR A 380 10.49 -12.42 -4.22
N LEU A 381 10.02 -12.57 -2.97
CA LEU A 381 10.71 -13.38 -1.97
C LEU A 381 10.72 -14.86 -2.36
N ASN A 382 9.62 -15.41 -2.88
CA ASN A 382 9.54 -16.79 -3.37
C ASN A 382 10.58 -17.10 -4.46
N MET A 383 10.75 -16.20 -5.44
CA MET A 383 11.77 -16.37 -6.50
C MET A 383 13.18 -16.56 -5.91
N HIS A 384 13.46 -15.90 -4.78
CA HIS A 384 14.75 -15.91 -4.11
C HIS A 384 14.89 -16.97 -3.00
N THR A 385 13.83 -17.71 -2.69
CA THR A 385 13.86 -18.85 -1.76
C THR A 385 14.01 -20.19 -2.49
N ILE A 386 13.48 -20.30 -3.72
CA ILE A 386 13.35 -21.57 -4.46
C ILE A 386 14.68 -22.14 -5.01
N GLN A 387 15.81 -21.41 -4.92
CA GLN A 387 17.10 -21.91 -5.43
C GLN A 387 17.79 -22.99 -4.56
N ARG A 388 17.20 -23.46 -3.45
CA ARG A 388 17.79 -24.48 -2.56
C ARG A 388 17.20 -25.91 -2.62
N GLU A 389 16.19 -26.18 -3.44
CA GLU A 389 15.67 -27.56 -3.59
C GLU A 389 16.37 -28.36 -4.71
N ILE A 390 17.65 -28.09 -5.00
CA ILE A 390 18.49 -29.10 -5.65
C ILE A 390 19.15 -29.87 -4.51
N PRO A 391 18.84 -31.17 -4.32
CA PRO A 391 19.55 -31.96 -3.32
C PRO A 391 21.03 -31.85 -3.62
N ALA A 392 21.83 -31.59 -2.60
CA ALA A 392 23.25 -31.87 -2.66
C ALA A 392 23.40 -33.36 -2.96
N MET A 393 23.41 -33.74 -4.24
CA MET A 393 24.07 -34.96 -4.65
C MET A 393 25.53 -34.74 -4.29
N THR A 394 25.88 -35.33 -3.16
CA THR A 394 27.22 -35.51 -2.67
C THR A 394 28.14 -35.82 -3.84
N VAL A 395 29.19 -35.02 -3.97
CA VAL A 395 30.31 -35.13 -4.91
C VAL A 395 31.14 -36.42 -4.68
N HIS A 396 30.55 -37.44 -4.05
CA HIS A 396 31.20 -38.71 -3.71
C HIS A 396 30.78 -39.91 -4.58
N GLN A 397 30.03 -39.69 -5.66
CA GLN A 397 29.66 -40.76 -6.61
C GLN A 397 30.34 -40.66 -7.99
N LEU A 398 31.41 -39.88 -8.09
CA LEU A 398 32.28 -39.85 -9.28
C LEU A 398 33.76 -39.87 -8.88
N ASN A 399 34.16 -40.95 -8.19
CA ASN A 399 35.55 -41.42 -8.18
C ASN A 399 35.57 -42.84 -8.75
#